data_AF-A0A972QZ00-F1
#
_entry.id   AF-A0A972QZ00-F1
#
_cell.length_a   1.000
_cell.length_b   1.000
_cell.length_c   1.000
_cell.angle_alpha   90.00
_cell.angle_beta   90.00
_cell.angle_gamma   90.00
#
_symmetry.space_group_name_H-M   'P 1'
#
loop_
_entity.id
_entity.type
_entity.pdbx_description
1 polymer ?
#
loop_
_entity_poly.entity_id
_entity_poly.type
_entity_poly.pdbx_seq_one_letter_code
_entity_poly.pdbx_strand_id
1 'polypeptide(L)'
;MELISELISSFNPSYPNFRPTELYNESWLIKLVLHQASTIKDQDHLIGFLPESTWYSEGLLPTTFKQRYRGDPLSESRTNADGVIGQIIIGQKGKADLELSEDASQFTEVEAKVGSPLSSGTSNAKYFDQAARNVACMAEVIARAGIDPASLDRLAFIVLAPQYSIDKGTFAEEIDPASIRKKVRKRVDAYDGQLDNWYKVHFEPIIETIKIKTLSWESSLDWISDHRPDITEKLKVYYGLCLKYK
;
A
#
# COMPACT_ATOMS: atom_id res chain seq x y z
N MET A 1 13.68 -15.97 -20.12
CA MET A 1 12.67 -16.48 -19.17
C MET A 1 13.10 -17.82 -18.55
N GLU A 2 13.64 -18.77 -19.32
CA GLU A 2 14.09 -20.09 -18.82
C GLU A 2 15.14 -20.01 -17.70
N LEU A 3 16.19 -19.18 -17.84
CA LEU A 3 17.26 -19.06 -16.84
C LEU A 3 16.77 -18.61 -15.44
N ILE A 4 15.79 -17.71 -15.37
CA ILE A 4 15.22 -17.24 -14.09
C ILE A 4 14.37 -18.36 -13.47
N SER A 5 13.58 -19.05 -14.30
CA SER A 5 12.80 -20.20 -13.85
C SER A 5 13.69 -21.32 -13.35
N GLU A 6 14.81 -21.61 -14.01
CA GLU A 6 15.80 -22.60 -13.56
C GLU A 6 16.43 -22.20 -12.22
N LEU A 7 16.88 -20.95 -12.06
CA LEU A 7 17.46 -20.48 -10.80
C LEU A 7 16.46 -20.62 -9.65
N ILE A 8 15.20 -20.19 -9.84
CA ILE A 8 14.15 -20.32 -8.83
C ILE A 8 13.84 -21.79 -8.55
N SER A 9 13.73 -22.62 -9.59
CA SER A 9 13.44 -24.06 -9.46
C SER A 9 14.59 -24.86 -8.86
N SER A 10 15.82 -24.35 -8.95
CA SER A 10 17.01 -24.94 -8.32
C SER A 10 17.06 -24.72 -6.81
N PHE A 11 16.15 -23.92 -6.24
CA PHE A 11 16.07 -23.68 -4.81
C PHE A 11 15.88 -24.99 -4.05
N ASN A 12 16.88 -25.34 -3.23
CA ASN A 12 16.83 -26.48 -2.34
C ASN A 12 16.82 -25.99 -0.88
N PRO A 13 15.76 -26.25 -0.10
CA PRO A 13 15.68 -25.83 1.29
C PRO A 13 16.82 -26.36 2.18
N SER A 14 17.41 -27.50 1.84
CA SER A 14 18.49 -28.14 2.58
C SER A 14 19.87 -27.56 2.26
N TYR A 15 20.03 -27.01 1.04
CA TYR A 15 21.28 -26.43 0.56
C TYR A 15 20.98 -25.19 -0.32
N PRO A 16 20.48 -24.11 0.28
CA PRO A 16 19.99 -22.99 -0.52
C PRO A 16 21.15 -22.14 -1.04
N ASN A 17 21.16 -21.87 -2.34
CA ASN A 17 22.14 -20.97 -2.97
C ASN A 17 21.91 -19.48 -2.63
N PHE A 18 20.76 -19.15 -2.04
CA PHE A 18 20.37 -17.81 -1.58
C PHE A 18 19.34 -17.92 -0.45
N ARG A 19 19.14 -16.86 0.34
CA ARG A 19 18.23 -16.92 1.50
C ARG A 19 16.78 -17.11 1.05
N PRO A 20 15.98 -18.00 1.69
CA PRO A 20 14.57 -18.17 1.34
C PRO A 20 13.77 -16.86 1.38
N THR A 21 14.09 -15.95 2.30
CA THR A 21 13.48 -14.62 2.44
C THR A 21 13.68 -13.70 1.23
N GLU A 22 14.66 -13.98 0.35
CA GLU A 22 14.87 -13.22 -0.88
C GLU A 22 13.83 -13.59 -1.95
N LEU A 23 13.29 -14.83 -1.89
CA LEU A 23 12.20 -15.28 -2.75
C LEU A 23 10.85 -15.21 -2.06
N TYR A 24 10.71 -15.74 -0.85
CA TYR A 24 9.43 -15.88 -0.15
C TYR A 24 9.26 -14.74 0.84
N ASN A 25 8.75 -13.61 0.35
CA ASN A 25 8.50 -12.42 1.16
C ASN A 25 7.21 -11.70 0.74
N GLU A 26 6.86 -10.69 1.53
CA GLU A 26 5.64 -9.87 1.39
C GLU A 26 5.62 -9.14 0.04
N SER A 27 6.78 -8.62 -0.40
CA SER A 27 6.93 -7.84 -1.64
C SER A 27 6.70 -8.67 -2.90
N TRP A 28 7.12 -9.94 -2.94
CA TRP A 28 6.79 -10.81 -4.06
C TRP A 28 5.35 -11.32 -4.00
N LEU A 29 4.86 -11.64 -2.80
CA LEU A 29 3.50 -12.12 -2.61
C LEU A 29 2.47 -11.09 -3.10
N ILE A 30 2.63 -9.81 -2.73
CA ILE A 30 1.73 -8.75 -3.19
C ILE A 30 1.76 -8.60 -4.71
N LYS A 31 2.94 -8.69 -5.35
CA LYS A 31 3.08 -8.62 -6.82
C LYS A 31 2.31 -9.76 -7.50
N LEU A 32 2.40 -10.99 -6.97
CA LEU A 32 1.68 -12.15 -7.50
C LEU A 32 0.16 -12.00 -7.31
N VAL A 33 -0.28 -11.57 -6.13
CA VAL A 33 -1.70 -11.37 -5.80
C VAL A 33 -2.30 -10.27 -6.66
N LEU A 34 -1.66 -9.09 -6.75
CA LEU A 34 -2.13 -7.98 -7.58
C LEU A 34 -2.13 -8.34 -9.07
N HIS A 35 -1.11 -9.09 -9.53
CA HIS A 35 -1.09 -9.57 -10.91
C HIS A 35 -2.30 -10.45 -11.22
N GLN A 36 -2.62 -11.43 -10.37
CA GLN A 36 -3.81 -12.27 -10.60
C GLN A 36 -5.11 -11.48 -10.44
N ALA A 37 -5.21 -10.63 -9.42
CA ALA A 37 -6.37 -9.76 -9.20
C ALA A 37 -6.64 -8.84 -10.41
N SER A 38 -5.61 -8.33 -11.08
CA SER A 38 -5.75 -7.48 -12.27
C SER A 38 -6.37 -8.19 -13.48
N THR A 39 -6.37 -9.54 -13.48
CA THR A 39 -7.05 -10.32 -14.52
C THR A 39 -8.53 -10.54 -14.24
N ILE A 40 -8.99 -10.23 -13.03
CA ILE A 40 -10.38 -10.37 -12.58
C ILE A 40 -11.05 -9.00 -12.67
N LYS A 41 -11.76 -8.76 -13.78
CA LYS A 41 -12.35 -7.46 -14.09
C LYS A 41 -13.71 -7.25 -13.42
N ASP A 42 -13.98 -6.00 -13.06
CA ASP A 42 -15.30 -5.49 -12.68
C ASP A 42 -15.98 -6.23 -11.52
N GLN A 43 -15.17 -6.76 -10.59
CA GLN A 43 -15.67 -7.38 -9.37
C GLN A 43 -15.65 -6.40 -8.20
N ASP A 44 -16.67 -6.49 -7.35
CA ASP A 44 -16.74 -5.75 -6.10
C ASP A 44 -15.90 -6.44 -5.02
N HIS A 45 -14.62 -6.10 -4.98
CA HIS A 45 -13.66 -6.60 -4.00
C HIS A 45 -12.65 -5.49 -3.67
N LEU A 46 -12.11 -5.49 -2.44
CA LEU A 46 -11.24 -4.43 -1.95
C LEU A 46 -9.96 -4.26 -2.78
N ILE A 47 -9.42 -5.34 -3.34
CA ILE A 47 -8.29 -5.32 -4.29
C ILE A 47 -8.73 -5.56 -5.75
N GLY A 48 -10.03 -5.39 -6.03
CA GLY A 48 -10.57 -5.49 -7.39
C GLY A 48 -10.26 -4.23 -8.21
N PHE A 49 -10.28 -4.37 -9.53
CA PHE A 49 -9.89 -3.33 -10.48
C PHE A 49 -11.13 -2.77 -11.18
N LEU A 50 -11.26 -1.43 -11.20
CA LEU A 50 -12.21 -0.73 -12.07
C LEU A 50 -11.71 -0.72 -13.52
N PRO A 51 -12.59 -0.42 -14.50
CA PRO A 51 -12.18 -0.23 -15.89
C PRO A 51 -10.98 0.71 -16.03
N GLU A 52 -10.06 0.39 -16.94
CA GLU A 52 -8.81 1.13 -17.19
C GLU A 52 -7.85 1.26 -15.98
N SER A 53 -8.15 0.65 -14.83
CA SER A 53 -7.21 0.58 -13.72
C SER A 53 -6.06 -0.38 -14.04
N THR A 54 -4.88 -0.01 -13.56
CA THR A 54 -3.69 -0.87 -13.55
C THR A 54 -3.16 -0.97 -12.12
N TRP A 55 -2.03 -1.65 -11.94
CA TRP A 55 -1.32 -1.67 -10.67
C TRP A 55 0.16 -1.42 -10.83
N TYR A 56 0.77 -0.95 -9.76
CA TYR A 56 2.21 -0.80 -9.65
C TYR A 56 2.66 -1.15 -8.23
N SER A 57 3.77 -1.88 -8.10
CA SER A 57 4.41 -2.14 -6.82
C SER A 57 5.53 -1.16 -6.56
N GLU A 58 5.81 -0.84 -5.31
CA GLU A 58 6.92 0.06 -4.91
C GLU A 58 6.79 1.45 -5.52
N GLY A 59 5.56 1.96 -5.64
CA GLY A 59 5.28 3.32 -6.11
C GLY A 59 5.68 4.37 -5.06
N LEU A 60 6.32 5.46 -5.50
CA LEU A 60 6.75 6.54 -4.62
C LEU A 60 5.68 7.61 -4.49
N LEU A 61 4.92 7.56 -3.39
CA LEU A 61 3.93 8.56 -3.08
C LEU A 61 4.61 9.84 -2.54
N PRO A 62 4.34 11.02 -3.13
CA PRO A 62 4.82 12.28 -2.61
C PRO A 62 4.30 12.58 -1.19
N THR A 63 5.07 13.38 -0.46
CA THR A 63 4.66 13.91 0.85
C THR A 63 4.43 15.42 0.79
N THR A 64 3.47 15.89 1.57
CA THR A 64 3.29 17.33 1.84
C THR A 64 4.36 17.87 2.78
N PHE A 65 4.96 17.02 3.62
CA PHE A 65 5.91 17.40 4.67
C PHE A 65 7.32 17.59 4.08
N LYS A 66 7.44 18.50 3.11
CA LYS A 66 8.66 18.75 2.34
C LYS A 66 9.74 19.41 3.20
N GLN A 67 10.98 19.20 2.78
CA GLN A 67 12.15 19.87 3.36
C GLN A 67 12.10 21.37 3.06
N ARG A 68 12.10 22.21 4.11
CA ARG A 68 12.12 23.68 3.99
C ARG A 68 13.56 24.24 3.90
N TYR A 69 14.49 23.56 4.56
CA TYR A 69 15.92 23.87 4.55
C TYR A 69 16.74 22.58 4.73
N ARG A 70 18.03 22.61 4.37
CA ARG A 70 18.89 21.42 4.47
C ARG A 70 18.93 20.91 5.92
N GLY A 71 18.56 19.63 6.10
CA GLY A 71 18.52 19.00 7.42
C GLY A 71 17.26 19.29 8.24
N ASP A 72 16.18 19.78 7.63
CA ASP A 72 14.89 20.02 8.29
C ASP A 72 14.39 18.77 9.03
N PRO A 73 14.31 18.78 10.37
CA PRO A 73 13.88 17.63 11.16
C PRO A 73 12.38 17.35 11.05
N LEU A 74 11.61 18.27 10.46
CA LEU A 74 10.19 18.04 10.17
C LEU A 74 9.97 17.41 8.81
N SER A 75 10.98 17.39 7.95
CA SER A 75 10.83 16.81 6.63
C SER A 75 10.62 15.30 6.68
N GLU A 76 9.76 14.84 5.78
CA GLU A 76 9.58 13.43 5.46
C GLU A 76 10.08 13.18 4.04
N SER A 77 10.54 11.95 3.80
CA SER A 77 10.75 11.48 2.44
C SER A 77 9.41 11.09 1.81
N ARG A 78 9.47 10.80 0.51
CA ARG A 78 8.39 10.07 -0.17
C ARG A 78 8.18 8.70 0.52
N THR A 79 6.96 8.19 0.46
CA THR A 79 6.60 6.86 0.98
C THR A 79 6.58 5.86 -0.17
N ASN A 80 7.17 4.68 0.02
CA ASN A 80 7.01 3.57 -0.90
C ASN A 80 5.75 2.80 -0.52
N ALA A 81 4.77 2.74 -1.42
CA ALA A 81 3.64 1.82 -1.29
C ALA A 81 4.06 0.43 -1.78
N ASP A 82 3.68 -0.63 -1.05
CA ASP A 82 3.94 -2.00 -1.50
C ASP A 82 3.19 -2.32 -2.80
N GLY A 83 1.96 -1.85 -2.90
CA GLY A 83 1.14 -1.91 -4.11
C GLY A 83 0.16 -0.75 -4.21
N VAL A 84 -0.11 -0.32 -5.44
CA VAL A 84 -1.15 0.66 -5.76
C VAL A 84 -1.99 0.15 -6.91
N ILE A 85 -3.30 0.36 -6.84
CA ILE A 85 -4.29 0.03 -7.86
C ILE A 85 -5.03 1.31 -8.25
N GLY A 86 -5.23 1.54 -9.54
CA GLY A 86 -6.03 2.65 -10.05
C GLY A 86 -5.65 3.09 -11.45
N GLN A 87 -6.25 4.19 -11.92
CA GLN A 87 -5.79 4.91 -13.12
C GLN A 87 -4.57 5.76 -12.76
N ILE A 88 -3.43 5.07 -12.61
CA ILE A 88 -2.16 5.64 -12.14
C ILE A 88 -1.20 5.89 -13.30
N ILE A 89 -0.35 6.89 -13.12
CA ILE A 89 0.76 7.23 -14.02
C ILE A 89 2.06 7.10 -13.23
N ILE A 90 3.02 6.37 -13.78
CA ILE A 90 4.32 6.13 -13.14
C ILE A 90 5.44 6.77 -13.96
N GLY A 91 6.33 7.50 -13.28
CA GLY A 91 7.62 7.87 -13.86
C GLY A 91 7.70 9.26 -14.48
N GLN A 92 6.63 10.06 -14.48
CA GLN A 92 6.61 11.35 -15.18
C GLN A 92 7.61 12.37 -14.61
N LYS A 93 7.71 12.47 -13.28
CA LYS A 93 8.58 13.44 -12.59
C LYS A 93 9.85 12.82 -11.99
N GLY A 94 10.01 11.50 -12.07
CA GLY A 94 11.16 10.77 -11.55
C GLY A 94 10.91 9.27 -11.52
N LYS A 95 11.96 8.46 -11.30
CA LYS A 95 11.84 7.00 -11.24
C LYS A 95 10.82 6.59 -10.18
N ALA A 96 9.86 5.74 -10.57
CA ALA A 96 8.78 5.23 -9.73
C ALA A 96 7.87 6.31 -9.09
N ASP A 97 7.94 7.57 -9.55
CA ASP A 97 7.04 8.62 -9.07
C ASP A 97 5.60 8.30 -9.47
N LEU A 98 4.68 8.35 -8.50
CA LEU A 98 3.28 8.03 -8.68
C LEU A 98 2.42 9.28 -8.77
N GLU A 99 1.60 9.32 -9.81
CA GLU A 99 0.55 10.32 -10.05
C GLU A 99 -0.77 9.62 -10.40
N LEU A 100 -1.88 10.33 -10.25
CA LEU A 100 -3.19 9.87 -10.76
C LEU A 100 -3.46 10.51 -12.12
N SER A 101 -4.16 9.78 -12.99
CA SER A 101 -4.78 10.37 -14.17
C SER A 101 -5.87 11.36 -13.75
N GLU A 102 -6.11 12.41 -14.55
CA GLU A 102 -7.11 13.45 -14.26
C GLU A 102 -8.54 12.89 -14.18
N ASP A 103 -8.79 11.76 -14.83
CA ASP A 103 -10.06 11.03 -14.88
C ASP A 103 -10.09 9.78 -13.98
N ALA A 104 -9.15 9.68 -13.02
CA ALA A 104 -9.09 8.52 -12.13
C ALA A 104 -10.37 8.38 -11.30
N SER A 105 -10.90 7.15 -11.25
CA SER A 105 -12.05 6.74 -10.44
C SER A 105 -11.64 5.78 -9.31
N GLN A 106 -10.45 5.19 -9.40
CA GLN A 106 -9.87 4.33 -8.38
C GLN A 106 -8.48 4.82 -7.96
N PHE A 107 -8.27 4.89 -6.65
CA PHE A 107 -6.96 4.96 -6.04
C PHE A 107 -6.96 4.14 -4.74
N THR A 108 -6.37 2.96 -4.82
CA THR A 108 -6.25 2.03 -3.70
C THR A 108 -4.79 1.76 -3.41
N GLU A 109 -4.33 2.13 -2.22
CA GLU A 109 -3.02 1.76 -1.71
C GLU A 109 -3.13 0.47 -0.89
N VAL A 110 -2.22 -0.47 -1.14
CA VAL A 110 -2.14 -1.74 -0.43
C VAL A 110 -0.78 -1.85 0.24
N GLU A 111 -0.79 -1.96 1.56
CA GLU A 111 0.37 -2.21 2.41
C GLU A 111 0.38 -3.68 2.81
N ALA A 112 1.42 -4.42 2.43
CA ALA A 112 1.53 -5.85 2.62
C ALA A 112 2.26 -6.16 3.93
N LYS A 113 1.74 -7.12 4.70
CA LYS A 113 2.35 -7.62 5.94
C LYS A 113 2.20 -9.13 5.99
N VAL A 114 3.22 -9.89 6.36
CA VAL A 114 3.20 -11.35 6.55
C VAL A 114 3.70 -11.72 7.94
N GLY A 115 4.71 -11.01 8.44
CA GLY A 115 5.30 -11.26 9.76
C GLY A 115 5.46 -10.04 10.66
N SER A 116 5.39 -8.83 10.11
CA SER A 116 5.66 -7.60 10.84
C SER A 116 4.39 -6.78 11.13
N PRO A 117 4.37 -5.97 12.21
CA PRO A 117 3.38 -4.92 12.37
C PRO A 117 3.68 -3.76 11.41
N LEU A 118 2.79 -2.77 11.35
CA LEU A 118 3.10 -1.49 10.72
C LEU A 118 4.23 -0.78 11.48
N SER A 119 5.07 -0.03 10.77
CA SER A 119 6.09 0.78 11.44
C SER A 119 5.43 1.84 12.32
N SER A 120 5.81 1.89 13.59
CA SER A 120 5.23 2.81 14.59
C SER A 120 5.61 4.27 14.37
N GLY A 121 6.58 4.57 13.52
CA GLY A 121 7.01 5.94 13.25
C GLY A 121 8.29 6.06 12.45
N THR A 122 8.74 7.30 12.27
CA THR A 122 10.04 7.62 11.66
C THR A 122 11.02 8.12 12.70
N SER A 123 12.30 8.16 12.35
CA SER A 123 13.35 8.75 13.21
C SER A 123 13.02 10.19 13.62
N ASN A 124 12.37 10.93 12.74
CA ASN A 124 12.01 12.34 12.91
C ASN A 124 10.64 12.54 13.59
N ALA A 125 9.75 11.55 13.50
CA ALA A 125 8.43 11.59 14.10
C ALA A 125 8.00 10.19 14.57
N LYS A 126 8.40 9.84 15.81
CA LYS A 126 8.08 8.54 16.44
C LYS A 126 6.59 8.25 16.64
N TYR A 127 5.73 9.27 16.49
CA TYR A 127 4.28 9.15 16.61
C TYR A 127 3.59 9.04 15.24
N PHE A 128 4.33 9.24 14.15
CA PHE A 128 3.79 9.33 12.80
C PHE A 128 3.99 7.99 12.09
N ASP A 129 3.16 7.03 12.48
CA ASP A 129 3.23 5.64 12.00
C ASP A 129 2.97 5.53 10.49
N GLN A 130 3.15 4.31 10.00
CA GLN A 130 3.02 4.00 8.59
C GLN A 130 1.63 4.29 8.04
N ALA A 131 0.54 3.89 8.69
CA ALA A 131 -0.80 4.17 8.17
C ALA A 131 -1.06 5.68 8.04
N ALA A 132 -0.68 6.47 9.06
CA ALA A 132 -0.82 7.92 9.02
C ALA A 132 0.04 8.55 7.91
N ARG A 133 1.26 8.05 7.69
CA ARG A 133 2.14 8.50 6.60
C ARG A 133 1.57 8.18 5.22
N ASN A 134 1.17 6.94 5.01
CA ASN A 134 0.64 6.46 3.74
C ASN A 134 -0.62 7.26 3.37
N VAL A 135 -1.60 7.38 4.26
CA VAL A 135 -2.83 8.16 4.02
C VAL A 135 -2.55 9.65 3.78
N ALA A 136 -1.60 10.26 4.51
CA ALA A 136 -1.20 11.64 4.24
C ALA A 136 -0.52 11.81 2.87
N CYS A 137 0.24 10.82 2.42
CA CYS A 137 0.86 10.82 1.09
C CYS A 137 -0.18 10.56 -0.01
N MET A 138 -1.16 9.69 0.21
CA MET A 138 -2.32 9.55 -0.68
C MET A 138 -3.06 10.89 -0.83
N ALA A 139 -3.22 11.63 0.26
CA ALA A 139 -3.84 12.95 0.21
C ALA A 139 -3.07 13.95 -0.64
N GLU A 140 -1.74 13.93 -0.56
CA GLU A 140 -0.87 14.74 -1.42
C GLU A 140 -0.95 14.31 -2.90
N VAL A 141 -1.09 13.01 -3.20
CA VAL A 141 -1.29 12.51 -4.57
C VAL A 141 -2.58 13.08 -5.17
N ILE A 142 -3.70 12.94 -4.45
CA ILE A 142 -5.02 13.40 -4.90
C ILE A 142 -5.02 14.93 -5.06
N ALA A 143 -4.45 15.65 -4.09
CA ALA A 143 -4.35 17.11 -4.15
C ALA A 143 -3.58 17.61 -5.38
N ARG A 144 -2.48 16.93 -5.74
CA ARG A 144 -1.68 17.26 -6.94
C ARG A 144 -2.40 16.97 -8.24
N ALA A 145 -3.26 15.95 -8.26
CA ALA A 145 -4.07 15.62 -9.41
C ALA A 145 -5.29 16.56 -9.56
N GLY A 146 -5.62 17.35 -8.52
CA GLY A 146 -6.79 18.23 -8.53
C GLY A 146 -8.11 17.47 -8.51
N ILE A 147 -8.11 16.23 -8.03
CA ILE A 147 -9.29 15.35 -7.99
C ILE A 147 -10.07 15.62 -6.70
N ASP A 148 -11.40 15.69 -6.82
CA ASP A 148 -12.29 15.67 -5.67
C ASP A 148 -12.32 14.25 -5.09
N PRO A 149 -11.96 14.02 -3.82
CA PRO A 149 -12.02 12.70 -3.21
C PRO A 149 -13.40 12.02 -3.34
N ALA A 150 -14.48 12.81 -3.38
CA ALA A 150 -15.84 12.30 -3.54
C ALA A 150 -16.14 11.77 -4.95
N SER A 151 -15.33 12.11 -5.97
CA SER A 151 -15.48 11.57 -7.33
C SER A 151 -14.76 10.24 -7.53
N LEU A 152 -13.98 9.77 -6.55
CA LEU A 152 -13.33 8.46 -6.59
C LEU A 152 -14.32 7.39 -6.13
N ASP A 153 -14.82 6.59 -7.09
CA ASP A 153 -15.64 5.40 -6.82
C ASP A 153 -14.96 4.43 -5.85
N ARG A 154 -13.63 4.31 -5.92
CA ARG A 154 -12.80 3.48 -5.05
C ARG A 154 -11.59 4.21 -4.51
N LEU A 155 -11.73 4.81 -3.34
CA LEU A 155 -10.63 5.35 -2.54
C LEU A 155 -10.40 4.50 -1.29
N ALA A 156 -9.24 3.84 -1.19
CA ALA A 156 -8.95 2.94 -0.08
C ALA A 156 -7.47 2.85 0.32
N PHE A 157 -7.23 2.69 1.62
CA PHE A 157 -5.95 2.24 2.18
C PHE A 157 -6.18 0.88 2.85
N ILE A 158 -5.48 -0.14 2.36
CA ILE A 158 -5.68 -1.53 2.77
C ILE A 158 -4.40 -2.08 3.37
N VAL A 159 -4.50 -2.62 4.58
CA VAL A 159 -3.44 -3.46 5.16
C VAL A 159 -3.77 -4.92 4.84
N LEU A 160 -2.98 -5.53 3.97
CA LEU A 160 -3.11 -6.93 3.58
C LEU A 160 -2.22 -7.80 4.48
N ALA A 161 -2.82 -8.59 5.37
CA ALA A 161 -2.11 -9.30 6.43
C ALA A 161 -2.65 -10.73 6.66
N PRO A 162 -1.94 -11.62 7.38
CA PRO A 162 -2.51 -12.92 7.73
C PRO A 162 -3.74 -12.76 8.61
N GLN A 163 -4.75 -13.61 8.42
CA GLN A 163 -5.99 -13.57 9.19
C GLN A 163 -5.72 -13.57 10.70
N TYR A 164 -4.80 -14.43 11.16
CA TYR A 164 -4.47 -14.51 12.59
C TYR A 164 -3.93 -13.19 13.17
N SER A 165 -3.19 -12.39 12.37
CA SER A 165 -2.65 -11.10 12.82
C SER A 165 -3.77 -10.06 12.93
N ILE A 166 -4.72 -10.11 12.00
CA ILE A 166 -5.91 -9.25 11.99
C ILE A 166 -6.80 -9.58 13.19
N ASP A 167 -7.08 -10.86 13.43
CA ASP A 167 -7.93 -11.33 14.53
C ASP A 167 -7.36 -10.97 15.91
N LYS A 168 -6.03 -10.91 16.03
CA LYS A 168 -5.34 -10.44 17.24
C LYS A 168 -5.47 -8.93 17.47
N GLY A 169 -5.99 -8.17 16.49
CA GLY A 169 -6.08 -6.72 16.55
C GLY A 169 -4.74 -6.01 16.36
N THR A 170 -3.77 -6.65 15.69
CA THR A 170 -2.38 -6.15 15.55
C THR A 170 -2.28 -4.74 14.96
N PHE A 171 -3.26 -4.34 14.15
CA PHE A 171 -3.26 -3.07 13.41
C PHE A 171 -4.37 -2.11 13.84
N ALA A 172 -5.15 -2.47 14.85
CA ALA A 172 -6.43 -1.82 15.14
C ALA A 172 -6.28 -0.32 15.49
N GLU A 173 -5.20 0.05 16.17
CA GLU A 173 -4.95 1.44 16.54
C GLU A 173 -4.42 2.26 15.34
N GLU A 174 -3.56 1.67 14.52
CA GLU A 174 -2.92 2.33 13.38
C GLU A 174 -3.90 2.60 12.25
N ILE A 175 -4.85 1.69 12.00
CA ILE A 175 -5.85 1.83 10.93
C ILE A 175 -7.10 2.59 11.37
N ASP A 176 -7.21 3.00 12.63
CA ASP A 176 -8.33 3.80 13.11
C ASP A 176 -8.29 5.21 12.47
N PRO A 177 -9.35 5.65 11.75
CA PRO A 177 -9.34 6.96 11.10
C PRO A 177 -9.16 8.14 12.07
N ALA A 178 -9.65 8.03 13.31
CA ALA A 178 -9.48 9.09 14.31
C ALA A 178 -8.02 9.17 14.80
N SER A 179 -7.38 8.02 15.00
CA SER A 179 -5.97 7.86 15.30
C SER A 179 -5.08 8.45 14.19
N ILE A 180 -5.34 8.09 12.92
CA ILE A 180 -4.66 8.65 11.75
C ILE A 180 -4.83 10.16 11.69
N ARG A 181 -6.06 10.66 11.80
CA ARG A 181 -6.38 12.10 11.80
C ARG A 181 -5.59 12.84 12.87
N LYS A 182 -5.57 12.33 14.10
CA LYS A 182 -4.82 12.92 15.22
C LYS A 182 -3.31 12.97 14.95
N LYS A 183 -2.74 11.89 14.41
CA LYS A 183 -1.30 11.80 14.10
C LYS A 183 -0.91 12.77 12.98
N VAL A 184 -1.72 12.86 11.92
CA VAL A 184 -1.50 13.80 10.82
C VAL A 184 -1.69 15.25 11.29
N ARG A 185 -2.73 15.56 12.06
CA ARG A 185 -2.92 16.90 12.64
C ARG A 185 -1.71 17.32 13.47
N LYS A 186 -1.23 16.45 14.36
CA LYS A 186 -0.03 16.70 15.16
C LYS A 186 1.20 16.96 14.28
N ARG A 187 1.30 16.29 13.12
CA ARG A 187 2.39 16.53 12.17
C ARG A 187 2.26 17.90 11.50
N VAL A 188 1.05 18.28 11.10
CA VAL A 188 0.72 19.60 10.52
C VAL A 188 0.95 20.73 11.53
N ASP A 189 0.58 20.55 12.79
CA ASP A 189 0.80 21.53 13.87
C ASP A 189 2.28 21.93 14.01
N ALA A 190 3.19 20.98 13.79
CA ALA A 190 4.63 21.24 13.86
C ALA A 190 5.15 22.22 12.80
N TYR A 191 4.34 22.54 11.77
CA TYR A 191 4.68 23.48 10.71
C TYR A 191 4.15 24.91 10.96
N ASP A 192 3.70 25.22 12.18
CA ASP A 192 3.32 26.58 12.60
C ASP A 192 2.31 27.24 11.64
N GLY A 193 1.28 26.48 11.24
CA GLY A 193 0.18 26.94 10.39
C GLY A 193 0.43 26.90 8.88
N GLN A 194 1.67 26.66 8.42
CA GLN A 194 2.00 26.63 6.98
C GLN A 194 1.24 25.53 6.21
N LEU A 195 0.83 24.46 6.89
CA LEU A 195 0.13 23.32 6.30
C LEU A 195 -1.36 23.27 6.68
N ASP A 196 -1.90 24.30 7.34
CA ASP A 196 -3.30 24.30 7.79
C ASP A 196 -4.30 24.28 6.64
N ASN A 197 -3.99 25.00 5.55
CA ASN A 197 -4.84 24.98 4.38
C ASN A 197 -4.84 23.60 3.71
N TRP A 198 -3.67 22.99 3.55
CA TRP A 198 -3.57 21.63 2.99
C TRP A 198 -4.35 20.63 3.84
N TYR A 199 -4.23 20.73 5.17
CA TYR A 199 -4.93 19.85 6.08
C TYR A 199 -6.45 19.95 5.92
N LYS A 200 -6.99 21.18 5.94
CA LYS A 200 -8.44 21.42 5.84
C LYS A 200 -9.02 21.13 4.46
N VAL A 201 -8.32 21.52 3.40
CA VAL A 201 -8.84 21.46 2.02
C VAL A 201 -8.59 20.12 1.37
N HIS A 202 -7.50 19.42 1.71
CA HIS A 202 -7.12 18.17 1.06
C HIS A 202 -7.20 16.97 1.99
N PHE A 203 -6.58 17.04 3.16
CA PHE A 203 -6.51 15.86 4.03
C PHE A 203 -7.84 15.53 4.72
N GLU A 204 -8.54 16.52 5.29
CA GLU A 204 -9.82 16.30 6.00
C GLU A 204 -10.89 15.63 5.12
N PRO A 205 -11.17 16.11 3.89
CA PRO A 205 -12.13 15.43 3.01
C PRO A 205 -11.72 13.99 2.68
N ILE A 206 -10.42 13.73 2.57
CA ILE A 206 -9.90 12.39 2.24
C ILE A 206 -10.08 11.45 3.41
N ILE A 207 -9.69 11.83 4.62
CA ILE A 207 -9.84 10.95 5.79
C ILE A 207 -11.31 10.67 6.16
N GLU A 208 -12.25 11.50 5.68
CA GLU A 208 -13.69 11.29 5.82
C GLU A 208 -14.28 10.33 4.79
N THR A 209 -13.65 10.21 3.61
CA THR A 209 -14.17 9.43 2.47
C THR A 209 -13.42 8.12 2.25
N ILE A 210 -12.12 8.07 2.56
CA ILE A 210 -11.27 6.91 2.33
C ILE A 210 -11.73 5.69 3.15
N LYS A 211 -11.79 4.54 2.49
CA LYS A 211 -11.97 3.25 3.15
C LYS A 211 -10.63 2.80 3.72
N ILE A 212 -10.48 2.83 5.04
CA ILE A 212 -9.32 2.26 5.73
C ILE A 212 -9.71 0.89 6.31
N LYS A 213 -9.09 -0.18 5.82
CA LYS A 213 -9.46 -1.56 6.17
C LYS A 213 -8.25 -2.48 6.27
N THR A 214 -8.42 -3.57 7.02
CA THR A 214 -7.61 -4.77 6.86
C THR A 214 -8.30 -5.74 5.91
N LEU A 215 -7.51 -6.47 5.13
CA LEU A 215 -7.94 -7.59 4.31
C LEU A 215 -6.97 -8.75 4.57
N SER A 216 -7.47 -9.99 4.63
CA SER A 216 -6.58 -11.12 4.85
C SER A 216 -5.98 -11.66 3.56
N TRP A 217 -4.75 -12.19 3.63
CA TRP A 217 -4.18 -12.95 2.51
C TRP A 217 -5.09 -14.12 2.15
N GLU A 218 -5.60 -14.82 3.16
CA GLU A 218 -6.47 -15.98 3.02
C GLU A 218 -7.75 -15.61 2.25
N SER A 219 -8.48 -14.58 2.68
CA SER A 219 -9.69 -14.12 1.97
C SER A 219 -9.39 -13.63 0.55
N SER A 220 -8.27 -12.96 0.34
CA SER A 220 -7.85 -12.51 -0.99
C SER A 220 -7.55 -13.69 -1.92
N LEU A 221 -6.89 -14.73 -1.41
CA LEU A 221 -6.57 -15.95 -2.16
C LEU A 221 -7.81 -16.78 -2.44
N ASP A 222 -8.78 -16.82 -1.52
CA ASP A 222 -10.07 -17.47 -1.75
C ASP A 222 -10.88 -16.73 -2.81
N TRP A 223 -10.95 -15.39 -2.75
CA TRP A 223 -11.58 -14.60 -3.80
C TRP A 223 -10.92 -14.81 -5.17
N ILE A 224 -9.59 -14.84 -5.25
CA ILE A 224 -8.87 -15.19 -6.48
C ILE A 224 -9.22 -16.62 -6.91
N SER A 225 -9.37 -17.55 -5.97
CA SER A 225 -9.73 -18.94 -6.26
C SER A 225 -11.07 -19.09 -6.94
N ASP A 226 -12.06 -18.31 -6.53
CA ASP A 226 -13.39 -18.35 -7.11
C ASP A 226 -13.39 -17.96 -8.60
N HIS A 227 -12.37 -17.21 -9.04
CA HIS A 227 -12.26 -16.70 -10.41
C HIS A 227 -11.13 -17.35 -11.23
N ARG A 228 -10.07 -17.83 -10.57
CA ARG A 228 -8.83 -18.34 -11.18
C ARG A 228 -8.34 -19.62 -10.49
N PRO A 229 -9.14 -20.71 -10.50
CA PRO A 229 -8.78 -21.96 -9.83
C PRO A 229 -7.50 -22.61 -10.37
N ASP A 230 -7.07 -22.26 -11.59
CA ASP A 230 -5.87 -22.78 -12.26
C ASP A 230 -4.56 -22.37 -11.59
N ILE A 231 -4.55 -21.24 -10.88
CA ILE A 231 -3.34 -20.67 -10.26
C ILE A 231 -3.36 -20.72 -8.73
N THR A 232 -4.53 -20.93 -8.12
CA THR A 232 -4.74 -20.80 -6.67
C THR A 232 -3.82 -21.68 -5.85
N GLU A 233 -3.70 -22.97 -6.19
CA GLU A 233 -2.89 -23.90 -5.39
C GLU A 233 -1.44 -23.42 -5.33
N LYS A 234 -0.90 -22.93 -6.45
CA LYS A 234 0.45 -22.38 -6.51
C LYS A 234 0.60 -21.12 -5.64
N LEU A 235 -0.40 -20.23 -5.64
CA LEU A 235 -0.39 -19.04 -4.78
C LEU A 235 -0.49 -19.40 -3.30
N LYS A 236 -1.37 -20.35 -2.93
CA LYS A 236 -1.53 -20.81 -1.54
C LYS A 236 -0.25 -21.48 -1.01
N VAL A 237 0.39 -22.31 -1.83
CA VAL A 237 1.71 -22.89 -1.51
C VAL A 237 2.75 -21.78 -1.32
N TYR A 238 2.80 -20.81 -2.22
CA TYR A 238 3.74 -19.70 -2.14
C TYR A 238 3.52 -18.86 -0.88
N TYR A 239 2.27 -18.53 -0.55
CA TYR A 239 1.89 -17.87 0.70
C TYR A 239 2.33 -18.66 1.93
N GLY A 240 2.12 -19.98 1.94
CA GLY A 240 2.60 -20.87 3.01
C GLY A 240 4.12 -20.82 3.19
N LEU A 241 4.88 -20.70 2.10
CA LEU A 241 6.33 -20.52 2.15
C LEU A 241 6.72 -19.14 2.71
N CYS A 242 6.01 -18.07 2.34
CA CYS A 242 6.19 -16.75 2.97
C CYS A 242 5.95 -16.82 4.48
N LEU A 243 4.90 -17.51 4.93
CA LEU A 243 4.62 -17.68 6.36
C LEU A 243 5.70 -18.48 7.09
N LYS A 244 6.28 -19.48 6.43
CA LYS A 244 7.32 -20.35 6.98
C LYS A 244 8.66 -19.63 7.16
N TYR A 245 9.00 -18.72 6.24
CA TYR A 245 10.31 -18.09 6.17
C TYR A 245 10.34 -16.62 6.62
N LYS A 246 9.25 -16.09 7.17
CA LYS A 246 9.15 -14.71 7.67
C LYS A 246 10.00 -14.41 8.90
#